data_AF-A0A078B9X8-F1
#
_entry.id   AF-A0A078B9X8-F1
#
_cell.length_a   1.000
_cell.length_b   1.000
_cell.length_c   1.000
_cell.angle_alpha   90.00
_cell.angle_beta   90.00
_cell.angle_gamma   90.00
#
_symmetry.space_group_name_H-M   'P 1'
#
loop_
_entity.id
_entity.type
_entity.pdbx_description
1 polymer ?
#
loop_
_entity_poly.entity_id
_entity_poly.type
_entity_poly.pdbx_seq_one_letter_code
_entity_poly.pdbx_strand_id
1 'polypeptide(L)'
;MSDHTFGEDSIINLLVFKYHYLVLFATIVFAIIYLVNNLIEKGHFQYQIKSWVKSIVLGILLLHSASSFVYAVYFGHFWFAFPVVSVVLNDIGAYFFGVFFGKTPLIKLSPKKTVEGFIGGVFSSFMICFIMSSYMSGIKHLVCPQQELTFEIFQKMNCQIDPLYIHQDTSFDLGPFGKFSMNIAPIQLHSLSISLFTSLIAPFGGFMASGFKRAYKIKDFADKIPGHGGITDRFDCKIVVGWFLGFYLQYVVYKDQANIEKAYSNYQIMEDQDKIQITQLLQSMILNSNQTNTF
;
A
#
# COMPACT_ATOMS: atom_id res chain seq x y z
N MET A 1 29.29 12.15 -18.94
CA MET A 1 28.51 13.30 -18.46
C MET A 1 27.70 12.77 -17.30
N SER A 2 28.22 12.95 -16.08
CA SER A 2 27.69 12.38 -14.85
C SER A 2 26.40 13.12 -14.49
N ASP A 3 25.27 12.42 -14.53
CA ASP A 3 23.97 12.96 -14.09
C ASP A 3 23.98 13.16 -12.57
N HIS A 4 24.54 14.30 -12.14
CA HIS A 4 24.53 14.76 -10.75
C HIS A 4 23.11 15.02 -10.21
N THR A 5 22.08 14.91 -11.03
CA THR A 5 20.67 15.02 -10.66
C THR A 5 20.09 13.74 -10.05
N PHE A 6 20.64 12.56 -10.36
CA PHE A 6 20.09 11.26 -9.92
C PHE A 6 21.12 10.29 -9.32
N GLY A 7 22.39 10.70 -9.16
CA GLY A 7 23.41 9.89 -8.49
C GLY A 7 23.15 9.66 -6.99
N GLU A 8 23.82 8.67 -6.39
CA GLU A 8 23.73 8.31 -4.96
C GLU A 8 23.87 9.51 -4.02
N ASP A 9 24.70 10.49 -4.38
CA ASP A 9 24.94 11.72 -3.61
C ASP A 9 23.97 12.89 -3.93
N SER A 10 22.93 12.66 -4.73
CA SER A 10 21.98 13.72 -5.06
C SER A 10 21.24 14.21 -3.80
N ILE A 11 21.05 15.53 -3.71
CA ILE A 11 20.27 16.16 -2.63
C ILE A 11 18.87 15.53 -2.53
N ILE A 12 18.31 15.09 -3.66
CA ILE A 12 17.02 14.43 -3.73
C ILE A 12 17.07 13.07 -3.03
N ASN A 13 18.06 12.21 -3.30
CA ASN A 13 18.22 10.94 -2.59
C ASN A 13 18.39 11.15 -1.07
N LEU A 14 19.19 12.15 -0.69
CA LEU A 14 19.44 12.48 0.70
C LEU A 14 18.15 12.91 1.42
N LEU A 15 17.37 13.80 0.82
CA LEU A 15 16.13 14.31 1.41
C LEU A 15 14.98 13.28 1.39
N VAL A 16 14.84 12.53 0.30
CA VAL A 16 13.67 11.66 0.04
C VAL A 16 13.82 10.26 0.64
N PHE A 17 15.04 9.71 0.71
CA PHE A 17 15.22 8.36 1.24
C PHE A 17 15.80 8.38 2.65
N LYS A 18 16.87 9.15 2.88
CA LYS A 18 17.56 9.15 4.19
C LYS A 18 16.85 10.00 5.24
N TYR A 19 16.48 11.24 4.92
CA TYR A 19 15.92 12.19 5.89
C TYR A 19 14.41 12.41 5.76
N HIS A 20 13.68 11.52 5.08
CA HIS A 20 12.26 11.73 4.83
C HIS A 20 11.45 11.97 6.11
N TYR A 21 11.66 11.20 7.18
CA TYR A 21 11.00 11.45 8.48
C TYR A 21 11.32 12.82 9.07
N LEU A 22 12.53 13.34 8.90
CA LEU A 22 12.94 14.65 9.39
C LEU A 22 12.31 15.77 8.55
N VAL A 23 12.27 15.62 7.23
CA VAL A 23 11.58 16.56 6.32
C VAL A 23 10.09 16.61 6.65
N LEU A 24 9.48 15.45 6.88
CA LEU A 24 8.08 15.33 7.30
C LEU A 24 7.84 16.08 8.63
N PHE A 25 8.67 15.84 9.64
CA PHE A 25 8.59 16.55 10.91
C PHE A 25 8.72 18.08 10.73
N ALA A 26 9.70 18.52 9.95
CA ALA A 26 9.91 19.95 9.67
C ALA A 26 8.71 20.60 8.97
N THR A 27 8.10 19.91 7.99
CA THR A 27 6.89 20.42 7.31
C THR A 27 5.69 20.52 8.24
N ILE A 28 5.52 19.59 9.19
CA ILE A 28 4.46 19.66 10.20
C ILE A 28 4.70 20.85 11.14
N VAL A 29 5.93 21.04 11.63
CA VAL A 29 6.29 22.18 12.48
C VAL A 29 6.05 23.50 11.76
N PHE A 30 6.46 23.61 10.50
CA PHE A 30 6.21 24.79 9.68
C PHE A 30 4.71 25.06 9.51
N ALA A 31 3.90 24.04 9.25
CA ALA A 31 2.45 24.17 9.14
C ALA A 31 1.81 24.66 10.45
N ILE A 32 2.32 24.22 11.61
CA ILE A 32 1.87 24.69 12.93
C ILE A 32 2.24 26.17 13.15
N ILE A 33 3.48 26.57 12.84
CA ILE A 33 3.92 27.98 12.98
C ILE A 33 3.09 28.89 12.07
N TYR A 34 2.89 28.47 10.81
CA TYR A 34 2.06 29.20 9.86
C TYR A 34 0.59 29.31 10.33
N LEU A 35 0.05 28.27 10.97
CA LEU A 35 -1.27 28.29 11.59
C LEU A 35 -1.38 29.34 12.71
N VAL A 36 -0.40 29.40 13.62
CA VAL A 36 -0.41 30.37 14.72
C VAL A 36 -0.39 31.80 14.17
N ASN A 37 0.39 32.05 13.12
CA ASN A 37 0.49 33.36 12.50
C ASN A 37 -0.80 33.78 11.75
N ASN A 38 -1.50 32.84 11.12
CA ASN A 38 -2.74 33.12 10.36
C ASN A 38 -4.02 33.15 11.22
N LEU A 39 -3.98 32.71 12.47
CA LEU A 39 -5.16 32.73 13.36
C LEU A 39 -5.54 34.14 13.85
N ILE A 40 -4.77 35.17 13.48
CA ILE A 40 -4.88 36.53 14.06
C ILE A 40 -6.01 37.36 13.40
N GLU A 41 -6.56 36.94 12.26
CA GLU A 41 -7.64 37.69 11.59
C GLU A 41 -8.98 37.59 12.34
N LYS A 42 -9.41 38.73 12.90
CA LYS A 42 -10.63 38.86 13.70
C LYS A 42 -11.89 38.60 12.87
N GLY A 43 -12.69 37.60 13.25
CA GLY A 43 -14.10 37.47 12.82
C GLY A 43 -14.58 36.07 12.42
N HIS A 44 -13.68 35.18 12.00
CA HIS A 44 -14.05 33.85 11.47
C HIS A 44 -13.33 32.67 12.14
N PHE A 45 -12.97 32.80 13.42
CA PHE A 45 -12.22 31.78 14.18
C PHE A 45 -12.77 30.36 14.05
N GLN A 46 -14.10 30.16 14.17
CA GLN A 46 -14.69 28.82 14.06
C GLN A 46 -14.53 28.19 12.66
N TYR A 47 -14.61 29.00 11.61
CA TYR A 47 -14.42 28.52 10.24
C TYR A 47 -12.95 28.21 9.98
N GLN A 48 -12.05 29.11 10.39
CA GLN A 48 -10.61 28.92 10.28
C GLN A 48 -10.18 27.65 11.00
N ILE A 49 -10.53 27.48 12.28
CA ILE A 49 -10.19 26.27 13.06
C ILE A 49 -10.74 24.99 12.39
N LYS A 50 -12.00 25.00 11.92
CA LYS A 50 -12.58 23.83 11.22
C LYS A 50 -11.85 23.50 9.91
N SER A 51 -11.44 24.50 9.15
CA SER A 51 -10.67 24.30 7.91
C SER A 51 -9.27 23.78 8.21
N TRP A 52 -8.61 24.31 9.23
CA TRP A 52 -7.27 23.91 9.66
C TRP A 52 -7.22 22.48 10.18
N VAL A 53 -8.16 22.10 11.05
CA VAL A 53 -8.26 20.72 11.57
C VAL A 53 -8.41 19.74 10.41
N LYS A 54 -9.25 20.05 9.41
CA LYS A 54 -9.40 19.21 8.22
C LYS A 54 -8.09 19.11 7.42
N SER A 55 -7.38 20.21 7.21
CA SER A 55 -6.10 20.22 6.49
C SER A 55 -5.00 19.45 7.22
N ILE A 56 -4.89 19.59 8.54
CA ILE A 56 -3.90 18.86 9.35
C ILE A 56 -4.20 17.37 9.33
N VAL A 57 -5.47 16.99 9.56
CA VAL A 57 -5.88 15.58 9.49
C VAL A 57 -5.57 15.04 8.09
N LEU A 58 -6.01 15.70 7.02
CA LEU A 58 -5.71 15.27 5.64
C LEU A 58 -4.21 15.15 5.37
N GLY A 59 -3.40 16.08 5.90
CA GLY A 59 -1.94 16.02 5.82
C GLY A 59 -1.38 14.77 6.49
N ILE A 60 -1.71 14.51 7.76
CA ILE A 60 -1.27 13.31 8.49
C ILE A 60 -1.69 12.04 7.74
N LEU A 61 -2.93 12.02 7.27
CA LEU A 61 -3.52 10.94 6.48
C LEU A 61 -2.72 10.67 5.18
N LEU A 62 -2.36 11.71 4.43
CA LEU A 62 -1.51 11.62 3.23
C LEU A 62 -0.11 11.13 3.54
N LEU A 63 0.52 11.68 4.59
CA LEU A 63 1.88 11.34 4.99
C LEU A 63 2.00 9.90 5.43
N HIS A 64 1.04 9.42 6.22
CA HIS A 64 1.01 8.03 6.64
C HIS A 64 0.88 7.09 5.43
N SER A 65 -0.03 7.40 4.48
CA SER A 65 -0.16 6.61 3.25
C SER A 65 1.12 6.59 2.42
N ALA A 66 1.80 7.73 2.27
CA ALA A 66 3.05 7.82 1.52
C ALA A 66 4.15 6.98 2.19
N SER A 67 4.28 7.08 3.51
CA SER A 67 5.22 6.27 4.30
C SER A 67 4.95 4.77 4.15
N SER A 68 3.69 4.33 4.16
CA SER A 68 3.33 2.92 3.92
C SER A 68 3.70 2.43 2.52
N PHE A 69 3.56 3.27 1.48
CA PHE A 69 4.02 2.91 0.14
C PHE A 69 5.55 2.82 0.04
N VAL A 70 6.28 3.73 0.69
CA VAL A 70 7.75 3.66 0.78
C VAL A 70 8.17 2.38 1.52
N TYR A 71 7.52 2.05 2.64
CA TYR A 71 7.73 0.80 3.36
C TYR A 71 7.50 -0.43 2.47
N ALA A 72 6.44 -0.42 1.67
CA ALA A 72 6.13 -1.50 0.73
C ALA A 72 7.22 -1.71 -0.34
N VAL A 73 7.85 -0.64 -0.83
CA VAL A 73 8.93 -0.74 -1.84
C VAL A 73 10.15 -1.49 -1.31
N TYR A 74 10.46 -1.40 -0.01
CA TYR A 74 11.58 -2.15 0.59
C TYR A 74 11.40 -3.68 0.47
N PHE A 75 10.17 -4.19 0.55
CA PHE A 75 9.88 -5.62 0.35
C PHE A 75 9.80 -6.05 -1.11
N GLY A 76 9.88 -5.10 -2.04
CA GLY A 76 9.80 -5.32 -3.48
C GLY A 76 8.80 -4.40 -4.16
N HIS A 77 9.13 -3.98 -5.39
CA HIS A 77 8.29 -3.09 -6.18
C HIS A 77 6.89 -3.67 -6.49
N PHE A 78 6.72 -5.00 -6.39
CA PHE A 78 5.42 -5.66 -6.50
C PHE A 78 4.40 -5.05 -5.55
N TRP A 79 4.76 -4.88 -4.26
CA TRP A 79 3.84 -4.38 -3.24
C TRP A 79 3.43 -2.92 -3.44
N PHE A 80 4.20 -2.15 -4.21
CA PHE A 80 3.83 -0.80 -4.65
C PHE A 80 3.02 -0.81 -5.95
N ALA A 81 3.52 -1.50 -6.98
CA ALA A 81 2.95 -1.46 -8.32
C ALA A 81 1.60 -2.16 -8.40
N PHE A 82 1.47 -3.32 -7.76
CA PHE A 82 0.27 -4.15 -7.86
C PHE A 82 -0.99 -3.45 -7.31
N PRO A 83 -1.02 -2.89 -6.08
CA PRO A 83 -2.20 -2.17 -5.58
C PRO A 83 -2.55 -0.93 -6.42
N VAL A 84 -1.56 -0.23 -6.98
CA VAL A 84 -1.79 0.94 -7.84
C VAL A 84 -2.47 0.51 -9.14
N VAL A 85 -1.98 -0.56 -9.77
CA VAL A 85 -2.57 -1.11 -10.99
C VAL A 85 -3.95 -1.71 -10.72
N SER A 86 -4.15 -2.37 -9.58
CA SER A 86 -5.45 -2.98 -9.23
C SER A 86 -6.57 -1.94 -9.13
N VAL A 87 -6.29 -0.75 -8.57
CA VAL A 87 -7.28 0.36 -8.56
C VAL A 87 -7.66 0.77 -9.98
N VAL A 88 -6.68 0.92 -10.86
CA VAL A 88 -6.93 1.33 -12.26
C VAL A 88 -7.74 0.27 -12.99
N LEU A 89 -7.39 -1.00 -12.83
CA LEU A 89 -8.14 -2.13 -13.41
C LEU A 89 -9.57 -2.18 -12.89
N ASN A 90 -9.78 -1.91 -11.61
CA ASN A 90 -11.11 -1.83 -11.02
C ASN A 90 -11.94 -0.69 -11.59
N ASP A 91 -11.36 0.50 -11.76
CA ASP A 91 -12.07 1.64 -12.35
C ASP A 91 -12.43 1.38 -13.82
N ILE A 92 -11.54 0.72 -14.59
CA ILE A 92 -11.82 0.30 -15.97
C ILE A 92 -12.95 -0.72 -15.99
N GLY A 93 -12.89 -1.76 -15.16
CA GLY A 93 -13.93 -2.78 -15.06
C GLY A 93 -15.28 -2.17 -14.68
N ALA A 94 -15.30 -1.33 -13.65
CA ALA A 94 -16.52 -0.66 -13.21
C ALA A 94 -17.11 0.28 -14.27
N TYR A 95 -16.25 0.95 -15.05
CA TYR A 95 -16.69 1.74 -16.19
C TYR A 95 -17.33 0.88 -17.28
N PHE A 96 -16.67 -0.22 -17.69
CA PHE A 96 -17.21 -1.13 -18.70
C PHE A 96 -18.57 -1.68 -18.31
N PHE A 97 -18.67 -2.33 -17.14
CA PHE A 97 -19.95 -2.87 -16.66
C PHE A 97 -20.99 -1.78 -16.40
N GLY A 98 -20.55 -0.59 -15.97
CA GLY A 98 -21.42 0.56 -15.76
C GLY A 98 -22.03 1.11 -17.05
N VAL A 99 -21.30 1.10 -18.17
CA VAL A 99 -21.81 1.56 -19.47
C VAL A 99 -22.76 0.53 -20.09
N PHE A 100 -22.44 -0.77 -20.01
CA PHE A 100 -23.26 -1.81 -20.65
C PHE A 100 -24.50 -2.19 -19.85
N PHE A 101 -24.40 -2.25 -18.52
CA PHE A 101 -25.45 -2.78 -17.65
C PHE A 101 -25.97 -1.79 -16.61
N GLY A 102 -25.37 -0.60 -16.52
CA GLY A 102 -25.70 0.38 -15.49
C GLY A 102 -27.10 0.97 -15.64
N LYS A 103 -27.91 0.79 -14.60
CA LYS A 103 -29.27 1.37 -14.52
C LYS A 103 -29.49 2.10 -13.21
N THR A 104 -28.91 1.61 -12.12
CA THR A 104 -29.12 2.16 -10.77
C THR A 104 -27.93 3.00 -10.33
N PRO A 105 -28.11 4.30 -10.03
CA PRO A 105 -27.02 5.14 -9.57
C PRO A 105 -26.59 4.72 -8.15
N LEU A 106 -25.28 4.61 -7.93
CA LEU A 106 -24.69 4.16 -6.67
C LEU A 106 -24.84 5.21 -5.55
N ILE A 107 -24.55 6.48 -5.84
CA ILE A 107 -24.67 7.60 -4.89
C ILE A 107 -25.23 8.82 -5.63
N LYS A 108 -26.17 9.55 -5.01
CA LYS A 108 -26.79 10.77 -5.57
C LYS A 108 -25.76 11.84 -5.96
N LEU A 109 -24.67 11.94 -5.22
CA LEU A 109 -23.55 12.84 -5.46
C LEU A 109 -22.82 12.55 -6.79
N SER A 110 -22.83 11.30 -7.26
CA SER A 110 -22.14 10.86 -8.49
C SER A 110 -23.07 10.00 -9.34
N PRO A 111 -24.01 10.62 -10.08
CA PRO A 111 -25.06 9.91 -10.81
C PRO A 111 -24.56 9.05 -11.97
N LYS A 112 -23.31 9.25 -12.42
CA LYS A 112 -22.67 8.45 -13.48
C LYS A 112 -22.13 7.10 -13.00
N LYS A 113 -21.94 6.91 -11.69
CA LYS A 113 -21.46 5.65 -11.11
C LYS A 113 -22.66 4.79 -10.75
N THR A 114 -22.69 3.56 -11.23
CA THR A 114 -23.83 2.65 -11.09
C THR A 114 -23.50 1.48 -10.15
N VAL A 115 -24.54 0.90 -9.52
CA VAL A 115 -24.37 -0.28 -8.65
C VAL A 115 -23.91 -1.49 -9.46
N GLU A 116 -24.47 -1.66 -10.66
CA GLU A 116 -24.10 -2.76 -11.56
C GLU A 116 -22.64 -2.62 -12.03
N GLY A 117 -22.20 -1.38 -12.30
CA GLY A 117 -20.79 -1.09 -12.58
C GLY A 117 -19.89 -1.43 -11.41
N PHE A 118 -20.27 -1.06 -10.17
CA PHE A 118 -19.49 -1.38 -8.98
C PHE A 118 -19.34 -2.90 -8.77
N ILE A 119 -20.42 -3.66 -8.86
CA ILE A 119 -20.40 -5.13 -8.72
C ILE A 119 -19.58 -5.78 -9.85
N GLY A 120 -19.78 -5.32 -11.09
CA GLY A 120 -19.02 -5.80 -12.24
C GLY A 120 -17.52 -5.51 -12.11
N GLY A 121 -17.16 -4.32 -11.60
CA GLY A 121 -15.78 -3.94 -11.30
C GLY A 121 -15.12 -4.86 -10.27
N VAL A 122 -15.82 -5.20 -9.18
CA VAL A 122 -15.33 -6.17 -8.18
C VAL A 122 -15.05 -7.53 -8.82
N PHE A 123 -16.01 -8.06 -9.57
CA PHE A 123 -15.87 -9.36 -10.23
C PHE A 123 -14.73 -9.39 -11.25
N SER A 124 -14.67 -8.38 -12.14
CA SER A 124 -13.62 -8.30 -13.15
C SER A 124 -12.24 -8.11 -12.53
N SER A 125 -12.14 -7.30 -11.47
CA SER A 125 -10.87 -7.06 -10.78
C SER A 125 -10.37 -8.34 -10.14
N PHE A 126 -11.23 -9.11 -9.48
CA PHE A 126 -10.84 -10.36 -8.84
C PHE A 126 -10.20 -11.34 -9.85
N MET A 127 -10.83 -11.49 -11.03
CA MET A 127 -10.33 -12.36 -12.09
C MET A 127 -9.02 -11.82 -12.71
N ILE A 128 -8.98 -10.54 -13.10
CA ILE A 128 -7.83 -9.95 -13.78
C ILE A 128 -6.62 -9.86 -12.84
N CYS A 129 -6.82 -9.46 -11.59
CA CYS A 129 -5.77 -9.34 -10.58
C CYS A 129 -5.15 -10.70 -10.24
N PHE A 130 -5.95 -11.78 -10.20
CA PHE A 130 -5.45 -13.14 -10.00
C PHE A 130 -4.46 -13.54 -11.09
N ILE A 131 -4.83 -13.32 -12.36
CA ILE A 131 -3.96 -13.62 -13.52
C ILE A 131 -2.73 -12.70 -13.54
N MET A 132 -2.94 -11.39 -13.34
CA MET A 132 -1.87 -10.40 -13.33
C MET A 132 -0.82 -10.69 -12.24
N SER A 133 -1.24 -11.12 -11.05
CA SER A 133 -0.32 -11.45 -9.96
C SER A 133 0.63 -12.60 -10.30
N SER A 134 0.15 -13.62 -11.04
CA SER A 134 0.99 -14.73 -11.53
C SER A 134 2.00 -14.26 -12.59
N TYR A 135 1.62 -13.33 -13.46
CA TYR A 135 2.56 -12.76 -14.42
C TYR A 135 3.63 -11.90 -13.73
N MET A 136 3.22 -11.05 -12.78
CA MET A 136 4.13 -10.16 -12.05
C MET A 136 5.10 -10.92 -11.12
N SER A 137 4.70 -12.06 -10.56
CA SER A 137 5.58 -12.89 -9.72
C SER A 137 6.75 -13.49 -10.51
N GLY A 138 6.63 -13.63 -11.84
CA GLY A 138 7.73 -14.06 -12.71
C GLY A 138 8.78 -12.96 -12.99
N ILE A 139 8.48 -11.70 -12.69
CA ILE A 139 9.35 -10.56 -13.00
C ILE A 139 10.27 -10.27 -11.81
N LYS A 140 11.53 -10.71 -11.91
CA LYS A 140 12.54 -10.54 -10.83
C LYS A 140 12.68 -9.11 -10.33
N HIS A 141 12.61 -8.11 -11.21
CA HIS A 141 12.70 -6.69 -10.82
C HIS A 141 11.56 -6.26 -9.87
N LEU A 142 10.37 -6.85 -10.01
CA LEU A 142 9.23 -6.52 -9.14
C LEU A 142 9.33 -7.24 -7.78
N VAL A 143 9.90 -8.43 -7.78
CA VAL A 143 9.90 -9.33 -6.63
C VAL A 143 11.09 -9.13 -5.70
N CYS A 144 12.23 -8.68 -6.23
CA CYS A 144 13.44 -8.51 -5.42
C CYS A 144 13.29 -7.38 -4.37
N PRO A 145 13.58 -7.67 -3.09
CA PRO A 145 13.58 -6.65 -2.04
C PRO A 145 14.68 -5.61 -2.29
N GLN A 146 14.43 -4.36 -1.88
CA GLN A 146 15.36 -3.25 -2.04
C GLN A 146 16.08 -2.99 -0.72
N GLN A 147 17.41 -3.13 -0.72
CA GLN A 147 18.24 -2.79 0.45
C GLN A 147 18.73 -1.33 0.40
N GLU A 148 18.92 -0.79 -0.81
CA GLU A 148 19.24 0.62 -1.05
C GLU A 148 18.33 1.14 -2.17
N LEU A 149 17.51 2.18 -1.90
CA LEU A 149 16.69 2.83 -2.93
C LEU A 149 17.59 3.72 -3.81
N THR A 150 18.24 3.13 -4.81
CA THR A 150 18.93 3.88 -5.85
C THR A 150 17.99 4.10 -7.04
N PHE A 151 18.14 5.22 -7.76
CA PHE A 151 17.32 5.54 -8.95
C PHE A 151 17.77 4.76 -10.21
N GLU A 152 18.46 3.63 -10.06
CA GLU A 152 18.91 2.82 -11.20
C GLU A 152 17.78 1.92 -11.72
N ILE A 153 16.99 2.47 -12.65
CA ILE A 153 15.76 1.85 -13.21
C ILE A 153 16.02 0.51 -13.94
N PHE A 154 17.27 0.19 -14.31
CA PHE A 154 17.59 -0.96 -15.19
C PHE A 154 18.75 -1.84 -14.71
N GLN A 155 19.04 -1.90 -13.40
CA GLN A 155 20.07 -2.82 -12.92
C GLN A 155 19.56 -4.26 -12.85
N LYS A 156 20.38 -5.21 -13.31
CA LYS A 156 20.03 -6.64 -13.34
C LYS A 156 20.22 -7.23 -11.94
N MET A 157 19.16 -7.24 -11.14
CA MET A 157 19.20 -7.77 -9.79
C MET A 157 19.18 -9.31 -9.77
N ASN A 158 20.19 -9.89 -9.12
CA ASN A 158 20.21 -11.30 -8.75
C ASN A 158 19.91 -11.42 -7.25
N CYS A 159 18.63 -11.44 -6.89
CA CYS A 159 18.20 -11.71 -5.51
C CYS A 159 17.72 -13.16 -5.36
N GLN A 160 17.74 -13.66 -4.13
CA GLN A 160 17.00 -14.87 -3.77
C GLN A 160 15.51 -14.53 -3.71
N ILE A 161 14.70 -15.23 -4.51
CA ILE A 161 13.24 -15.01 -4.57
C ILE A 161 12.61 -15.54 -3.28
N ASP A 162 11.79 -14.71 -2.64
CA ASP A 162 11.02 -15.09 -1.46
C ASP A 162 10.01 -16.21 -1.81
N PRO A 163 9.86 -17.25 -0.96
CA PRO A 163 8.89 -18.33 -1.18
C PRO A 163 7.45 -17.86 -1.42
N LEU A 164 7.08 -16.64 -1.01
CA LEU A 164 5.79 -16.01 -1.33
C LEU A 164 5.47 -15.99 -2.84
N TYR A 165 6.49 -15.90 -3.70
CA TYR A 165 6.34 -15.78 -5.15
C TYR A 165 6.51 -17.11 -5.89
N ILE A 166 6.91 -18.17 -5.18
CA ILE A 166 7.14 -19.48 -5.76
C ILE A 166 5.82 -20.24 -5.81
N HIS A 167 5.52 -20.77 -6.99
CA HIS A 167 4.38 -21.62 -7.26
C HIS A 167 4.46 -22.93 -6.47
N GLN A 168 3.43 -23.21 -5.66
CA GLN A 168 3.32 -24.42 -4.85
C GLN A 168 1.98 -25.10 -5.12
N ASP A 169 1.97 -26.43 -5.12
CA ASP A 169 0.74 -27.20 -5.26
C ASP A 169 -0.05 -27.10 -3.95
N THR A 170 -1.08 -26.26 -3.96
CA THR A 170 -1.92 -26.01 -2.79
C THR A 170 -3.24 -26.76 -2.95
N SER A 171 -3.52 -27.66 -2.00
CA SER A 171 -4.79 -28.38 -1.93
C SER A 171 -5.75 -27.65 -1.00
N PHE A 172 -6.86 -27.16 -1.54
CA PHE A 172 -7.96 -26.58 -0.79
C PHE A 172 -8.99 -27.67 -0.48
N ASP A 173 -9.26 -27.87 0.79
CA ASP A 173 -10.36 -28.74 1.24
C ASP A 173 -11.64 -27.91 1.31
N LEU A 174 -12.52 -28.07 0.32
CA LEU A 174 -13.81 -27.36 0.25
C LEU A 174 -14.93 -28.13 0.97
N GLY A 175 -14.59 -29.07 1.86
CA GLY A 175 -15.56 -29.86 2.62
C GLY A 175 -16.44 -30.69 1.69
N PRO A 176 -17.77 -30.44 1.63
CA PRO A 176 -18.69 -31.26 0.83
C PRO A 176 -18.43 -31.20 -0.69
N PHE A 177 -17.68 -30.21 -1.17
CA PHE A 177 -17.35 -30.05 -2.60
C PHE A 177 -16.04 -30.77 -3.02
N GLY A 178 -15.38 -31.47 -2.10
CA GLY A 178 -14.16 -32.23 -2.36
C GLY A 178 -12.87 -31.43 -2.23
N LYS A 179 -11.75 -32.08 -2.56
CA LYS A 179 -10.42 -31.48 -2.53
C LYS A 179 -10.09 -30.92 -3.91
N PHE A 180 -9.73 -29.64 -3.97
CA PHE A 180 -9.29 -28.97 -5.17
C PHE A 180 -7.80 -28.67 -5.07
N SER A 181 -7.02 -29.15 -6.03
CA SER A 181 -5.57 -28.91 -6.09
C SER A 181 -5.28 -28.02 -7.27
N MET A 182 -4.61 -26.90 -7.01
CA MET A 182 -4.17 -25.99 -8.05
C MET A 182 -2.77 -25.46 -7.71
N ASN A 183 -1.99 -25.23 -8.76
CA ASN A 183 -0.65 -24.68 -8.61
C ASN A 183 -0.75 -23.15 -8.48
N ILE A 184 -0.58 -22.64 -7.25
CA ILE A 184 -0.69 -21.21 -6.93
C ILE A 184 0.53 -20.76 -6.15
N ALA A 185 1.04 -19.57 -6.44
CA ALA A 185 1.95 -18.90 -5.53
C ALA A 185 1.17 -18.20 -4.39
N PRO A 186 1.64 -18.24 -3.12
CA PRO A 186 0.98 -17.56 -2.00
C PRO A 186 0.65 -16.08 -2.27
N ILE A 187 1.49 -15.39 -3.06
CA ILE A 187 1.27 -14.01 -3.48
C ILE A 187 -0.06 -13.79 -4.21
N GLN A 188 -0.59 -14.79 -4.91
CA GLN A 188 -1.88 -14.66 -5.62
C GLN A 188 -3.04 -14.55 -4.62
N LEU A 189 -2.97 -15.24 -3.48
CA LEU A 189 -3.99 -15.13 -2.41
C LEU A 189 -3.94 -13.75 -1.74
N HIS A 190 -2.73 -13.24 -1.50
CA HIS A 190 -2.54 -11.86 -1.01
C HIS A 190 -3.05 -10.83 -2.02
N SER A 191 -2.81 -11.07 -3.31
CA SER A 191 -3.28 -10.24 -4.42
C SER A 191 -4.80 -10.19 -4.50
N LEU A 192 -5.49 -11.30 -4.24
CA LEU A 192 -6.95 -11.34 -4.13
C LEU A 192 -7.46 -10.52 -2.93
N SER A 193 -6.77 -10.58 -1.80
CA SER A 193 -7.12 -9.78 -0.61
C SER A 193 -6.99 -8.28 -0.88
N ILE A 194 -5.89 -7.88 -1.53
CA ILE A 194 -5.68 -6.50 -1.99
C ILE A 194 -6.73 -6.10 -3.04
N SER A 195 -7.01 -6.96 -4.02
CA SER A 195 -8.01 -6.68 -5.05
C SER A 195 -9.41 -6.50 -4.44
N LEU A 196 -9.76 -7.30 -3.43
CA LEU A 196 -11.03 -7.18 -2.73
C LEU A 196 -11.12 -5.86 -1.97
N PHE A 197 -10.07 -5.48 -1.24
CA PHE A 197 -10.01 -4.20 -0.54
C PHE A 197 -10.07 -3.02 -1.53
N THR A 198 -9.28 -3.07 -2.59
CA THR A 198 -9.20 -2.00 -3.59
C THR A 198 -10.48 -1.85 -4.42
N SER A 199 -11.25 -2.91 -4.62
CA SER A 199 -12.53 -2.84 -5.34
C SER A 199 -13.69 -2.42 -4.44
N LEU A 200 -13.71 -2.87 -3.17
CA LEU A 200 -14.80 -2.55 -2.25
C LEU A 200 -14.60 -1.22 -1.53
N ILE A 201 -13.42 -0.99 -0.97
CA ILE A 201 -13.19 0.09 0.01
C ILE A 201 -12.53 1.30 -0.65
N ALA A 202 -11.53 1.12 -1.53
CA ALA A 202 -10.83 2.24 -2.13
C ALA A 202 -11.71 3.22 -2.94
N PRO A 203 -12.81 2.82 -3.62
CA PRO A 203 -13.69 3.76 -4.31
C PRO A 203 -14.35 4.77 -3.38
N PHE A 204 -14.51 4.45 -2.08
CA PHE A 204 -15.02 5.37 -1.08
C PHE A 204 -14.08 6.55 -0.82
N GLY A 205 -12.76 6.37 -0.95
CA GLY A 205 -11.81 7.50 -0.94
C GLY A 205 -12.11 8.52 -2.04
N GLY A 206 -12.38 8.03 -3.25
CA GLY A 206 -12.80 8.86 -4.38
C GLY A 206 -14.18 9.50 -4.21
N PHE A 207 -15.13 8.82 -3.54
CA PHE A 207 -16.43 9.42 -3.19
C PHE A 207 -16.30 10.54 -2.17
N MET A 208 -15.46 10.35 -1.14
CA MET A 208 -15.18 11.35 -0.13
C MET A 208 -14.58 12.62 -0.78
N ALA A 209 -13.57 12.45 -1.63
CA ALA A 209 -12.96 13.56 -2.35
C ALA A 209 -13.96 14.27 -3.29
N SER A 210 -14.78 13.50 -4.01
CA SER A 210 -15.88 14.06 -4.79
C SER A 210 -16.86 14.87 -3.92
N GLY A 211 -17.14 14.42 -2.69
CA GLY A 211 -17.97 15.12 -1.71
C GLY A 211 -17.37 16.46 -1.30
N PHE A 212 -16.07 16.49 -1.00
CA PHE A 212 -15.35 17.72 -0.72
C PHE A 212 -15.45 18.71 -1.87
N LYS A 213 -15.20 18.28 -3.11
CA LYS A 213 -15.29 19.14 -4.29
C LYS A 213 -16.67 19.80 -4.41
N ARG A 214 -17.74 19.02 -4.25
CA ARG A 214 -19.12 19.53 -4.30
C ARG A 214 -19.45 20.49 -3.16
N ALA A 215 -18.94 20.25 -1.95
CA ALA A 215 -19.16 21.14 -0.80
C ALA A 215 -18.57 22.55 -1.03
N TYR A 216 -17.44 22.65 -1.74
CA TYR A 216 -16.81 23.93 -2.10
C TYR A 216 -17.29 24.51 -3.45
N LYS A 217 -18.28 23.89 -4.10
CA LYS A 217 -18.75 24.25 -5.45
C LYS A 217 -17.63 24.20 -6.51
N ILE A 218 -16.60 23.39 -6.28
CA ILE A 218 -15.49 23.15 -7.20
C ILE A 218 -15.71 21.82 -7.91
N LYS A 219 -15.28 21.69 -9.17
CA LYS A 219 -15.39 20.45 -9.94
C LYS A 219 -14.12 19.58 -9.82
N ASP A 220 -12.96 20.21 -9.94
CA ASP A 220 -11.64 19.58 -9.94
C ASP A 220 -10.69 20.39 -9.03
N PHE A 221 -9.81 19.75 -8.25
CA PHE A 221 -8.97 20.45 -7.26
C PHE A 221 -7.91 21.38 -7.88
N ALA A 222 -7.60 21.24 -9.18
CA ALA A 222 -6.66 22.09 -9.88
C ALA A 222 -6.94 22.09 -11.41
N ASP A 223 -6.89 23.27 -12.03
CA ASP A 223 -7.12 23.48 -13.48
C ASP A 223 -5.83 23.42 -14.33
N LYS A 224 -4.72 22.85 -13.82
CA LYS A 224 -3.42 22.93 -14.51
C LYS A 224 -3.35 22.17 -15.84
N ILE A 225 -4.28 21.25 -16.12
CA ILE A 225 -4.35 20.55 -17.41
C ILE A 225 -5.82 20.40 -17.84
N PRO A 226 -6.30 21.16 -18.85
CA PRO A 226 -7.68 21.08 -19.30
C PRO A 226 -7.99 19.67 -19.86
N GLY A 227 -9.06 19.06 -19.36
CA GLY A 227 -9.55 17.75 -19.81
C GLY A 227 -8.97 16.52 -19.11
N HIS A 228 -8.04 16.66 -18.16
CA HIS A 228 -7.38 15.52 -17.49
C HIS A 228 -7.70 15.34 -15.98
N GLY A 229 -8.59 16.18 -15.44
CA GLY A 229 -8.88 16.25 -13.99
C GLY A 229 -7.70 16.81 -13.19
N GLY A 230 -7.91 17.08 -11.90
CA GLY A 230 -6.81 17.50 -11.02
C GLY A 230 -5.80 16.38 -10.80
N ILE A 231 -4.51 16.68 -10.75
CA ILE A 231 -3.47 15.70 -10.35
C ILE A 231 -3.81 15.09 -8.99
N THR A 232 -4.35 15.90 -8.08
CA THR A 232 -4.80 15.49 -6.75
C THR A 232 -5.94 14.47 -6.81
N ASP A 233 -6.85 14.56 -7.80
CA ASP A 233 -7.97 13.61 -7.96
C ASP A 233 -7.50 12.18 -8.24
N ARG A 234 -6.25 12.01 -8.70
CA ARG A 234 -5.63 10.70 -8.99
C ARG A 234 -5.02 10.02 -7.77
N PHE A 235 -5.00 10.70 -6.63
CA PHE A 235 -4.46 10.18 -5.37
C PHE A 235 -5.55 9.89 -4.31
N ASP A 236 -6.79 10.33 -4.52
CA ASP A 236 -7.89 10.21 -3.54
C ASP A 236 -8.14 8.78 -3.06
N CYS A 237 -8.20 7.83 -3.98
CA CYS A 237 -8.37 6.41 -3.67
C CYS A 237 -7.07 5.76 -3.16
N LYS A 238 -5.91 6.27 -3.58
CA LYS A 238 -4.59 5.72 -3.23
C LYS A 238 -4.23 5.94 -1.77
N ILE A 239 -4.72 7.01 -1.14
CA ILE A 239 -4.53 7.27 0.29
C ILE A 239 -5.04 6.10 1.13
N VAL A 240 -6.26 5.65 0.85
CA VAL A 240 -6.91 4.55 1.58
C VAL A 240 -6.20 3.22 1.33
N VAL A 241 -5.72 3.01 0.09
CA VAL A 241 -4.95 1.82 -0.27
C VAL A 241 -3.61 1.79 0.46
N GLY A 242 -2.92 2.93 0.59
CA GLY A 242 -1.63 3.00 1.28
C GLY A 242 -1.72 2.58 2.74
N TRP A 243 -2.74 3.04 3.49
CA TRP A 243 -2.91 2.62 4.89
C TRP A 243 -3.20 1.14 5.03
N PHE A 244 -4.09 0.62 4.17
CA PHE A 244 -4.38 -0.80 4.16
C PHE A 244 -3.11 -1.60 3.85
N LEU A 245 -2.32 -1.18 2.87
CA LEU A 245 -1.08 -1.83 2.51
C LEU A 245 -0.08 -1.85 3.67
N GLY A 246 0.13 -0.72 4.36
CA GLY A 246 1.00 -0.67 5.53
C GLY A 246 0.57 -1.62 6.64
N PHE A 247 -0.73 -1.60 6.98
CA PHE A 247 -1.31 -2.53 7.95
C PHE A 247 -1.16 -4.00 7.50
N TYR A 248 -1.48 -4.29 6.23
CA TYR A 248 -1.48 -5.64 5.69
C TYR A 248 -0.07 -6.24 5.68
N LEU A 249 0.92 -5.46 5.25
CA LEU A 249 2.32 -5.91 5.25
C LEU A 249 2.84 -6.16 6.66
N GLN A 250 2.62 -5.23 7.58
CA GLN A 250 3.18 -5.32 8.92
C GLN A 250 2.53 -6.41 9.78
N TYR A 251 1.21 -6.59 9.66
CA TYR A 251 0.45 -7.44 10.59
C TYR A 251 -0.03 -8.76 9.97
N VAL A 252 -0.04 -8.90 8.65
CA VAL A 252 -0.51 -10.12 7.96
C VAL A 252 0.64 -10.82 7.24
N VAL A 253 1.39 -10.11 6.39
CA VAL A 253 2.40 -10.74 5.52
C VAL A 253 3.74 -10.95 6.26
N TYR A 254 4.30 -9.89 6.86
CA TYR A 254 5.64 -9.90 7.45
C TYR A 254 5.62 -9.84 8.99
N LYS A 255 4.52 -10.31 9.60
CA LYS A 255 4.33 -10.33 11.06
C LYS A 255 5.48 -11.02 11.80
N ASP A 256 6.01 -12.11 11.25
CA ASP A 256 7.03 -12.92 11.92
C ASP A 256 8.41 -12.26 11.91
N GLN A 257 8.78 -11.53 10.85
CA GLN A 257 10.06 -10.79 10.79
C GLN A 257 10.14 -9.72 11.89
N ALA A 258 9.06 -8.95 12.10
CA ALA A 258 9.00 -7.92 13.15
C ALA A 258 9.13 -8.53 14.57
N ASN A 259 8.61 -9.74 14.78
CA ASN A 259 8.74 -10.45 16.05
C ASN A 259 10.17 -10.97 16.26
N ILE A 260 10.83 -11.46 15.21
CA ILE A 260 12.21 -11.95 15.27
C ILE A 260 13.18 -10.83 15.59
N GLU A 261 13.07 -9.67 14.93
CA GLU A 261 13.95 -8.52 15.22
C GLU A 261 13.82 -8.05 16.67
N LYS A 262 12.58 -7.97 17.17
CA LYS A 262 12.31 -7.62 18.57
C LYS A 262 12.80 -8.67 19.55
N ALA A 263 12.67 -9.96 19.21
CA ALA A 263 13.20 -11.06 20.02
C ALA A 263 14.73 -11.01 20.05
N TYR A 264 15.37 -10.73 18.91
CA TYR A 264 16.82 -10.60 18.80
C TYR A 264 17.36 -9.38 19.54
N SER A 265 16.71 -8.22 19.44
CA SER A 265 17.09 -7.03 20.20
C SER A 265 16.97 -7.26 21.71
N ASN A 266 15.90 -7.92 22.15
CA ASN A 266 15.74 -8.28 23.56
C ASN A 266 16.79 -9.30 24.01
N TYR A 267 17.11 -10.28 23.17
CA TYR A 267 18.17 -11.25 23.42
C TYR A 267 19.53 -10.58 23.59
N GLN A 268 19.86 -9.55 22.79
CA GLN A 268 21.14 -8.83 22.93
C GLN A 268 21.27 -8.12 24.28
N ILE A 269 20.17 -7.61 24.84
CA ILE A 269 20.13 -6.83 26.08
C ILE A 269 20.12 -7.72 27.34
N MET A 270 19.76 -9.01 27.21
CA MET A 270 19.72 -9.95 28.33
C MET A 270 21.10 -10.25 28.95
N GLU A 271 21.08 -10.66 30.23
CA GLU A 271 22.27 -11.15 30.94
C GLU A 271 22.79 -12.45 30.30
N ASP A 272 24.09 -12.69 30.44
CA ASP A 272 24.76 -13.80 29.76
C ASP A 272 24.24 -15.20 30.21
N GLN A 273 23.75 -15.32 31.45
CA GLN A 273 23.14 -16.57 31.93
C GLN A 273 21.83 -16.89 31.19
N ASP A 274 20.97 -15.88 31.00
CA ASP A 274 19.71 -16.03 30.28
C ASP A 274 19.93 -16.32 28.79
N LYS A 275 20.96 -15.70 28.19
CA LYS A 275 21.35 -15.97 26.80
C LYS A 275 21.73 -17.43 26.57
N ILE A 276 22.49 -18.01 27.50
CA ILE A 276 22.87 -19.43 27.44
C ILE A 276 21.63 -20.32 27.56
N GLN A 277 20.72 -20.02 28.48
CA GLN A 277 19.49 -20.79 28.67
C GLN A 277 18.58 -20.74 27.45
N ILE A 278 18.39 -19.57 26.84
CA ILE A 278 17.61 -19.41 25.60
C ILE A 278 18.26 -20.16 24.43
N THR A 279 19.59 -20.07 24.29
CA THR A 279 20.31 -20.76 23.21
C THR A 279 20.19 -22.28 23.34
N GLN A 280 20.30 -22.80 24.57
CA GLN A 280 20.09 -24.23 24.86
C GLN A 280 18.65 -24.68 24.56
N LEU A 281 17.66 -23.84 24.87
CA LEU A 281 16.25 -24.11 24.59
C LEU A 281 15.94 -24.06 23.08
N LEU A 282 16.50 -23.11 22.34
CA LEU A 282 16.41 -23.08 20.87
C LEU A 282 17.07 -24.31 20.25
N GLN A 283 18.24 -24.69 20.74
CA GLN A 283 18.95 -25.88 20.25
C GLN A 283 18.16 -27.16 20.50
N SER A 284 17.52 -27.32 21.65
CA SER A 284 16.67 -28.50 21.93
C SER A 284 15.42 -28.53 21.06
N MET A 285 14.80 -27.39 20.76
CA MET A 285 13.66 -27.31 19.83
C MET A 285 14.03 -27.67 18.39
N ILE A 286 15.19 -27.19 17.89
CA ILE A 286 15.69 -27.51 16.54
C ILE A 286 16.03 -29.01 16.42
N LEU A 287 16.63 -29.59 17.45
CA LEU A 287 16.95 -31.02 17.45
C LEU A 287 15.69 -31.89 17.46
N ASN A 288 14.65 -31.49 18.21
CA ASN A 288 13.37 -32.19 18.23
C ASN A 288 12.59 -32.06 16.92
N SER A 289 12.62 -30.91 16.25
CA SER A 289 11.91 -30.71 14.97
C SER A 289 12.52 -31.52 13.81
N ASN A 290 13.83 -31.74 13.84
CA ASN A 290 14.51 -32.59 12.86
C ASN A 290 14.19 -34.08 13.04
N GLN A 291 13.84 -34.53 14.25
CA GLN A 291 13.41 -35.91 14.49
C GLN A 291 11.95 -36.19 14.07
N THR A 292 11.09 -35.17 14.05
CA THR A 292 9.68 -35.33 13.59
C THR A 292 9.52 -35.32 12.08
N ASN A 293 10.53 -34.89 11.30
CA ASN A 293 10.50 -34.86 9.83
C ASN A 293 11.09 -36.12 9.17
N THR A 294 11.41 -37.17 9.96
CA THR A 294 12.02 -38.44 9.47
C THR A 294 11.10 -39.67 9.51
N PHE A 295 9.78 -39.50 9.40
CA PHE A 295 8.82 -40.60 9.25
C PHE A 295 7.90 -40.41 8.04
#